data_AF-A0A1X0D0Y8-F1
#
_entry.id   AF-A0A1X0D0Y8-F1
#
_cell.length_a   1.000
_cell.length_b   1.000
_cell.length_c   1.000
_cell.angle_alpha   90.00
_cell.angle_beta   90.00
_cell.angle_gamma   90.00
#
_symmetry.space_group_name_H-M   'P 1'
#
loop_
_entity.id
_entity.type
_entity.pdbx_description
1 polymer ?
#
loop_
_entity_poly.entity_id
_entity_poly.type
_entity_poly.pdbx_seq_one_letter_code
_entity_poly.pdbx_strand_id
1 'polypeptide(L)'
;MSVAAIGFAGTAVADPANGAYRGTVTDVTDPGHGLTVGTQLSFFLNSCGPDCTKMTAKNIDSDLQRSGDVWSGSNTTPDGSTCGLSLSNDARTLTLDCPGAMVAHYSVTKVG
;
A
#
# COMPACT_ATOMS: atom_id res chain seq x y z
N MET A 1 21.79 7.37 44.39
CA MET A 1 22.15 7.31 42.96
C MET A 1 21.75 5.94 42.44
N SER A 2 20.94 5.88 41.39
CA SER A 2 20.97 4.92 40.27
C SER A 2 19.59 4.82 39.62
N VAL A 3 19.54 5.23 38.36
CA VAL A 3 18.39 5.32 37.46
C VAL A 3 18.31 4.02 36.65
N ALA A 4 17.11 3.48 36.46
CA ALA A 4 16.83 2.54 35.38
C ALA A 4 15.67 3.09 34.57
N ALA A 5 15.97 4.01 33.66
CA ALA A 5 15.06 4.42 32.60
C ALA A 5 15.03 3.25 31.60
N ILE A 6 13.98 2.44 31.66
CA ILE A 6 13.70 1.42 30.66
C ILE A 6 13.22 2.20 29.43
N GLY A 7 14.19 2.63 28.62
CA GLY A 7 13.92 3.14 27.29
C GLY A 7 13.34 1.99 26.47
N PHE A 8 12.01 1.93 26.39
CA PHE A 8 11.36 1.26 25.27
C PHE A 8 11.74 2.07 24.03
N ALA A 9 12.86 1.70 23.40
CA ALA A 9 13.00 1.83 21.97
C ALA A 9 11.94 0.89 21.38
N GLY A 10 10.67 1.30 21.44
CA GLY A 10 9.69 0.80 20.50
C GLY A 10 10.31 1.07 19.15
N THR A 11 10.62 0.00 18.42
CA THR A 11 10.84 0.10 16.99
C THR A 11 9.72 0.99 16.50
N ALA A 12 10.05 2.22 16.10
CA ALA A 12 9.09 3.09 15.43
C ALA A 12 8.88 2.38 14.11
N VAL A 13 7.97 1.41 14.12
CA VAL A 13 7.65 0.61 12.95
C VAL A 13 6.83 1.57 12.12
N ALA A 14 7.56 2.34 11.31
CA ALA A 14 7.09 3.57 10.71
C ALA A 14 5.72 3.32 10.10
N ASP A 15 4.69 4.00 10.65
CA ASP A 15 3.44 4.17 9.95
C ASP A 15 3.77 4.61 8.53
N PRO A 16 3.09 4.09 7.49
CA PRO A 16 3.27 4.58 6.15
C PRO A 16 2.95 6.06 6.20
N ALA A 17 3.99 6.88 6.00
CA ALA A 17 3.91 8.28 6.33
C ALA A 17 2.76 8.91 5.54
N ASN A 18 1.83 9.58 6.22
CA ASN A 18 0.73 10.27 5.55
C ASN A 18 1.26 11.14 4.39
N GLY A 19 0.52 11.17 3.30
CA GLY A 19 0.84 12.00 2.15
C GLY A 19 0.57 11.37 0.79
N ALA A 20 1.04 12.05 -0.25
CA ALA A 20 0.91 11.61 -1.63
C ALA A 20 2.03 10.62 -1.98
N TYR A 21 1.68 9.65 -2.81
CA TYR A 21 2.59 8.65 -3.33
C TYR A 21 2.36 8.47 -4.84
N ARG A 22 3.40 8.03 -5.51
CA ARG A 22 3.37 7.60 -6.91
C ARG A 22 3.86 6.17 -7.00
N GLY A 23 2.99 5.28 -7.47
CA GLY A 23 3.33 3.93 -7.89
C GLY A 23 3.67 3.90 -9.38
N THR A 24 4.70 3.17 -9.77
CA THR A 24 5.05 2.88 -11.16
C THR A 24 5.04 1.38 -11.35
N VAL A 25 4.23 0.86 -12.29
CA VAL A 25 4.17 -0.57 -12.59
C VAL A 25 5.56 -1.05 -13.00
N THR A 26 6.13 -1.98 -12.25
CA THR A 26 7.42 -2.61 -12.55
C THR A 26 7.24 -3.98 -13.18
N ASP A 27 6.17 -4.66 -12.83
CA ASP A 27 5.80 -5.96 -13.36
C ASP A 27 4.28 -6.11 -13.37
N VAL A 28 3.75 -6.79 -14.38
CA VAL A 28 2.32 -7.04 -14.50
C VAL A 28 2.08 -8.33 -15.26
N THR A 29 1.26 -9.20 -14.66
CA THR A 29 0.63 -10.32 -15.37
C THR A 29 -0.77 -9.88 -15.72
N ASP A 30 -0.98 -9.48 -16.98
CA ASP A 30 -2.25 -8.97 -17.49
C ASP A 30 -2.68 -9.73 -18.76
N PRO A 31 -3.76 -10.53 -18.73
CA PRO A 31 -4.34 -11.19 -19.89
C PRO A 31 -5.21 -10.26 -20.77
N GLY A 32 -5.18 -8.93 -20.62
CA GLY A 32 -5.79 -8.01 -21.59
C GLY A 32 -6.48 -6.75 -21.04
N HIS A 33 -6.20 -6.33 -19.81
CA HIS A 33 -6.76 -5.16 -19.13
C HIS A 33 -6.02 -3.84 -19.44
N GLY A 34 -4.97 -3.88 -20.25
CA GLY A 34 -4.28 -2.69 -20.77
C GLY A 34 -3.33 -2.03 -19.78
N LEU A 35 -2.98 -2.71 -18.69
CA LEU A 35 -1.95 -2.24 -17.75
C LEU A 35 -0.58 -2.65 -18.28
N THR A 36 0.34 -1.69 -18.39
CA THR A 36 1.69 -1.93 -18.92
C THR A 36 2.76 -1.44 -17.96
N VAL A 37 3.94 -2.06 -18.01
CA VAL A 37 5.13 -1.63 -17.25
C VAL A 37 5.43 -0.16 -17.57
N GLY A 38 5.73 0.63 -16.54
CA GLY A 38 5.94 2.07 -16.62
C GLY A 38 4.68 2.91 -16.41
N THR A 39 3.49 2.30 -16.41
CA THR A 39 2.24 3.02 -16.07
C THR A 39 2.32 3.55 -14.64
N GLN A 40 1.88 4.80 -14.46
CA GLN A 40 1.92 5.47 -13.16
C GLN A 40 0.53 5.54 -12.53
N LEU A 41 0.48 5.30 -11.22
CA LEU A 41 -0.68 5.45 -10.37
C LEU A 41 -0.33 6.45 -9.25
N SER A 42 -1.11 7.52 -9.14
CA SER A 42 -1.02 8.43 -7.99
C SER A 42 -2.04 8.02 -6.94
N PHE A 43 -1.63 7.99 -5.68
CA PHE A 43 -2.50 7.67 -4.54
C PHE A 43 -2.08 8.44 -3.29
N PHE A 44 -2.97 8.51 -2.32
CA PHE A 44 -2.75 9.13 -1.02
C PHE A 44 -2.91 8.08 0.07
N LEU A 45 -2.04 8.16 1.07
CA LEU A 45 -2.16 7.39 2.31
C LEU A 45 -2.51 8.35 3.45
N ASN A 46 -3.52 7.97 4.22
CA ASN A 46 -3.93 8.70 5.41
C ASN A 46 -4.17 7.73 6.56
N SER A 47 -3.40 7.86 7.63
CA SER A 47 -3.52 7.03 8.82
C SER A 47 -4.92 7.18 9.44
N CYS A 48 -5.53 6.04 9.76
CA CYS A 48 -6.77 5.91 10.50
C CYS A 48 -6.55 5.29 11.90
N GLY A 49 -5.30 5.00 12.26
CA GLY A 49 -4.90 4.38 13.52
C GLY A 49 -3.48 3.80 13.43
N PRO A 50 -2.96 3.18 14.51
CA PRO A 50 -1.61 2.61 14.56
C PRO A 50 -1.42 1.40 13.64
N ASP A 51 -2.51 0.69 13.33
CA ASP A 51 -2.52 -0.48 12.46
C ASP A 51 -3.48 -0.31 11.28
N CYS A 52 -3.87 0.94 10.98
CA CYS A 52 -4.79 1.28 9.90
C CYS A 52 -4.27 2.45 9.05
N THR A 53 -4.20 2.28 7.73
CA THR A 53 -4.02 3.38 6.78
C THR A 53 -5.03 3.30 5.66
N LYS A 54 -5.64 4.43 5.32
CA LYS A 54 -6.59 4.55 4.23
C LYS A 54 -5.83 4.92 2.95
N MET A 55 -5.97 4.08 1.93
CA MET A 55 -5.42 4.32 0.60
C MET A 55 -6.51 4.81 -0.34
N THR A 56 -6.31 6.00 -0.89
CA THR A 56 -7.22 6.59 -1.87
C THR A 56 -6.46 6.88 -3.17
N ALA A 57 -6.94 6.30 -4.27
CA ALA A 57 -6.45 6.55 -5.62
C ALA A 57 -7.64 6.74 -6.57
N LYS A 58 -7.36 6.98 -7.86
CA LYS A 58 -8.43 7.02 -8.88
C LYS A 58 -9.09 5.64 -8.95
N ASN A 59 -10.35 5.54 -8.50
CA ASN A 59 -11.16 4.32 -8.42
C ASN A 59 -10.69 3.27 -7.39
N ILE A 60 -9.88 3.68 -6.42
CA ILE A 60 -9.48 2.82 -5.30
C ILE A 60 -9.77 3.60 -4.03
N ASP A 61 -10.59 3.05 -3.15
CA ASP A 61 -10.73 3.55 -1.78
C ASP A 61 -10.76 2.34 -0.84
N SER A 62 -9.68 2.14 -0.09
CA SER A 62 -9.49 0.93 0.70
C SER A 62 -8.76 1.21 2.00
N ASP A 63 -9.25 0.61 3.07
CA ASP A 63 -8.56 0.61 4.36
C ASP A 63 -7.58 -0.56 4.38
N LEU A 64 -6.29 -0.24 4.53
CA LEU A 64 -5.22 -1.22 4.68
C LEU A 64 -4.95 -1.44 6.16
N GLN A 65 -5.05 -2.68 6.59
CA GLN A 65 -4.72 -3.11 7.94
C GLN A 65 -3.29 -3.65 7.99
N ARG A 66 -2.59 -3.35 9.08
CA ARG A 66 -1.23 -3.80 9.28
C ARG A 66 -1.18 -5.26 9.77
N SER A 67 -0.32 -6.05 9.16
CA SER A 67 0.06 -7.38 9.65
C SER A 67 1.58 -7.57 9.49
N GLY A 68 2.32 -7.43 10.59
CA GLY A 68 3.78 -7.40 10.56
C GLY A 68 4.32 -6.24 9.72
N ASP A 69 5.05 -6.57 8.65
CA ASP A 69 5.71 -5.63 7.74
C ASP A 69 4.90 -5.32 6.47
N VAL A 70 3.62 -5.69 6.43
CA VAL A 70 2.74 -5.48 5.28
C VAL A 70 1.44 -4.81 5.72
N TRP A 71 0.99 -3.87 4.90
CA TRP A 71 -0.33 -3.25 4.98
C TRP A 71 -1.21 -3.88 3.90
N SER A 72 -2.25 -4.59 4.31
CA SER A 72 -3.11 -5.35 3.40
C SER A 72 -4.55 -4.90 3.49
N GLY A 73 -5.24 -4.86 2.35
CA GLY A 73 -6.66 -4.59 2.27
C GLY A 73 -7.23 -5.12 0.97
N SER A 74 -8.45 -4.73 0.67
CA SER A 74 -9.11 -5.11 -0.59
C SER A 74 -9.91 -3.95 -1.15
N ASN A 75 -9.99 -3.87 -2.46
CA ASN A 75 -10.82 -2.92 -3.19
C ASN A 75 -11.73 -3.68 -4.14
N THR A 76 -13.02 -3.34 -4.14
CA THR A 76 -13.97 -3.85 -5.12
C THR A 76 -13.95 -2.93 -6.33
N THR A 77 -13.61 -3.46 -7.50
CA THR A 77 -13.61 -2.73 -8.76
C THR A 77 -15.06 -2.50 -9.25
N PRO A 78 -15.29 -1.54 -10.17
CA PRO A 78 -16.65 -1.20 -10.62
C PRO A 78 -17.44 -2.34 -11.27
N ASP A 79 -16.75 -3.37 -11.79
CA ASP A 79 -17.32 -4.61 -12.34
C ASP A 79 -17.71 -5.62 -11.26
N GLY A 80 -17.48 -5.30 -9.98
CA GLY A 80 -17.79 -6.16 -8.83
C GLY A 80 -16.70 -7.15 -8.45
N SER A 81 -15.58 -7.17 -9.18
CA SER A 81 -14.43 -8.01 -8.84
C SER A 81 -13.73 -7.47 -7.58
N THR A 82 -13.20 -8.36 -6.73
CA THR A 82 -12.44 -7.94 -5.54
C THR A 82 -10.96 -8.14 -5.80
N CYS A 83 -10.19 -7.07 -5.68
CA CYS A 83 -8.73 -7.11 -5.75
C CYS A 83 -8.14 -6.92 -4.35
N GLY A 84 -7.14 -7.73 -4.01
CA GLY A 84 -6.27 -7.53 -2.86
C GLY A 84 -5.25 -6.42 -3.11
N LEU A 85 -4.99 -5.64 -2.07
CA LEU A 85 -3.95 -4.61 -2.03
C LEU A 85 -2.96 -5.00 -0.95
N SER A 86 -1.67 -4.91 -1.26
CA SER A 86 -0.59 -5.15 -0.30
C SER A 86 0.52 -4.14 -0.48
N LEU A 87 0.78 -3.32 0.54
CA LEU A 87 1.81 -2.29 0.57
C LEU A 87 2.87 -2.68 1.60
N SER A 88 4.15 -2.64 1.22
CA SER A 88 5.25 -2.86 2.17
C SER A 88 5.29 -1.77 3.24
N ASN A 89 5.80 -2.09 4.43
CA ASN A 89 5.81 -1.13 5.54
C ASN A 89 6.61 0.15 5.25
N ASP A 90 7.65 0.08 4.42
CA ASP A 90 8.42 1.23 3.97
C ASP A 90 7.78 1.99 2.79
N ALA A 91 6.57 1.59 2.40
CA ALA A 91 5.81 2.13 1.29
C ALA A 91 6.61 2.21 -0.02
N ARG A 92 7.45 1.20 -0.29
CA ARG A 92 8.24 1.09 -1.53
C ARG A 92 7.66 0.14 -2.55
N THR A 93 6.88 -0.84 -2.13
CA THR A 93 6.25 -1.81 -3.03
C THR A 93 4.78 -1.89 -2.74
N LEU A 94 3.97 -1.69 -3.78
CA LEU A 94 2.54 -1.97 -3.75
C LEU A 94 2.26 -3.12 -4.70
N THR A 95 1.43 -4.06 -4.28
CA THR A 95 0.92 -5.15 -5.10
C THR A 95 -0.59 -5.04 -5.17
N LEU A 96 -1.13 -5.14 -6.38
CA LEU A 96 -2.54 -5.27 -6.67
C LEU A 96 -2.76 -6.66 -7.26
N ASP A 97 -3.49 -7.49 -6.54
CA ASP A 97 -3.84 -8.85 -6.95
C ASP A 97 -5.33 -8.93 -7.20
N CYS A 98 -5.74 -9.06 -8.46
CA CYS A 98 -7.12 -9.25 -8.87
C CYS A 98 -7.27 -10.71 -9.37
N PRO A 99 -7.77 -11.65 -8.53
CA PRO A 99 -7.81 -13.06 -8.88
C PRO A 99 -8.56 -13.32 -10.19
N GLY A 100 -7.92 -14.05 -11.10
CA GLY A 100 -8.48 -14.37 -12.42
C GLY A 100 -8.46 -13.22 -13.43
N ALA A 101 -8.03 -12.02 -13.03
CA ALA A 101 -7.88 -10.85 -13.88
C ALA A 101 -6.41 -10.48 -14.05
N MET A 102 -5.73 -9.98 -13.02
CA MET A 102 -4.32 -9.54 -13.14
C MET A 102 -3.59 -9.53 -11.80
N VAL A 103 -2.25 -9.56 -11.87
CA VAL A 103 -1.39 -9.22 -10.73
C VAL A 103 -0.43 -8.13 -11.18
N ALA A 104 -0.40 -7.01 -10.47
CA ALA A 104 0.46 -5.88 -10.78
C ALA A 104 1.33 -5.49 -9.59
N HIS A 105 2.62 -5.34 -9.84
CA HIS A 105 3.61 -4.86 -8.88
C HIS A 105 4.03 -3.44 -9.23
N TYR A 106 4.04 -2.57 -8.23
CA TYR A 106 4.40 -1.17 -8.35
C TYR A 106 5.60 -0.87 -7.46
N SER A 107 6.59 -0.19 -8.03
CA SER A 107 7.55 0.57 -7.23
C SER A 107 6.91 1.88 -6.79
N VAL A 108 6.98 2.18 -5.50
CA VAL A 108 6.30 3.31 -4.88
C VAL A 108 7.33 4.34 -4.41
N THR A 109 7.02 5.62 -4.61
CA THR A 109 7.82 6.74 -4.12
C THR A 109 6.91 7.80 -3.53
N LYS A 110 7.28 8.35 -2.37
CA LYS A 110 6.54 9.46 -1.75
C LYS A 110 6.71 10.74 -2.59
N VAL A 111 5.61 11.47 -2.74
CA VAL A 111 5.56 12.75 -3.46
C VAL A 111 5.35 13.86 -2.43
N GLY A 112 6.43 14.49 -1.99
CA GLY A 112 6.38 15.71 -1.14
C GLY A 112 5.80 15.50 0.25
#